data_AF-A0A966JF71-F1
#
_entry.id   AF-A0A966JF71-F1
#
_cell.length_a   1.000
_cell.length_b   1.000
_cell.length_c   1.000
_cell.angle_alpha   90.00
_cell.angle_beta   90.00
_cell.angle_gamma   90.00
#
_symmetry.space_group_name_H-M   'P 1'
#
loop_
_entity.id
_entity.type
_entity.pdbx_description
1 polymer ?
#
loop_
_entity_poly.entity_id
_entity_poly.type
_entity_poly.pdbx_seq_one_letter_code
_entity_poly.pdbx_strand_id
1 'polypeptide(L)'
;MMSENETTTAFSSSTPAGATNRAAVIAPGAGVGRRKEAVARVRLVPGSGRWTVNEKTLEAYFPNKVHQQSISEPLRTVGAEGKYDVIARIDGGGIS
;
A
#
# COMPACT_ATOMS: atom_id res chain seq x y z
N MET A 1 -27.88 17.88 49.95
CA MET A 1 -27.85 17.27 48.61
C MET A 1 -27.58 18.37 47.59
N MET A 2 -26.32 18.64 47.26
CA MET A 2 -25.96 19.31 46.01
C MET A 2 -24.60 18.76 45.60
N SER A 3 -24.62 17.79 44.68
CA SER A 3 -23.44 17.15 44.12
C SER A 3 -22.84 18.05 43.03
N GLU A 4 -21.54 18.30 43.11
CA GLU A 4 -20.76 18.94 42.07
C GLU A 4 -20.59 17.96 40.90
N ASN A 5 -21.09 18.32 39.70
CA ASN A 5 -20.88 17.54 38.48
C ASN A 5 -19.70 18.12 37.71
N GLU A 6 -18.57 17.40 37.74
CA GLU A 6 -17.39 17.68 36.93
C GLU A 6 -17.77 17.71 35.44
N THR A 7 -17.60 18.87 34.80
CA THR A 7 -17.70 18.97 33.34
C THR A 7 -16.34 18.58 32.76
N THR A 8 -16.17 17.30 32.42
CA THR A 8 -15.03 16.87 31.59
C THR A 8 -15.22 17.44 30.18
N THR A 9 -14.48 18.50 29.87
CA THR A 9 -14.33 19.01 28.51
C THR A 9 -13.50 18.03 27.70
N ALA A 10 -14.17 17.08 27.04
CA ALA A 10 -13.56 16.22 26.04
C ALA A 10 -13.24 17.07 24.80
N PHE A 11 -12.01 17.59 24.71
CA PHE A 11 -11.48 18.10 23.46
C PHE A 11 -11.21 16.92 22.53
N SER A 12 -12.22 16.51 21.77
CA SER A 12 -12.03 15.59 20.65
C SER A 12 -11.42 16.37 19.49
N SER A 13 -10.08 16.41 19.40
CA SER A 13 -9.37 16.85 18.20
C SER A 13 -9.29 15.73 17.17
N SER A 14 -10.45 15.17 16.79
CA SER A 14 -10.51 14.41 15.55
C SER A 14 -10.59 15.42 14.41
N THR A 15 -9.42 15.91 13.99
CA THR A 15 -9.30 16.52 12.66
C THR A 15 -9.64 15.41 11.65
N PRO A 16 -10.76 15.48 10.91
CA PRO A 16 -10.96 14.53 9.83
C PRO A 16 -9.87 14.84 8.80
N ALA A 17 -8.91 13.92 8.65
CA ALA A 17 -7.92 13.99 7.59
C ALA A 17 -8.67 14.22 6.29
N GLY A 18 -8.32 15.29 5.56
CA GLY A 18 -9.01 15.70 4.36
C GLY A 18 -8.99 14.57 3.32
N ALA A 19 -10.05 13.77 3.30
CA ALA A 19 -10.30 12.81 2.24
C ALA A 19 -10.70 13.63 1.01
N THR A 20 -9.69 14.01 0.22
CA THR A 20 -9.92 14.51 -1.13
C THR A 20 -10.51 13.36 -1.94
N ASN A 21 -11.84 13.27 -1.94
CA ASN A 21 -12.63 12.31 -2.73
C ASN A 21 -12.58 12.70 -4.22
N ARG A 22 -11.38 12.87 -4.78
CA ARG A 22 -11.21 12.78 -6.23
C ARG A 22 -11.29 11.29 -6.56
N ALA A 23 -12.28 10.92 -7.38
CA ALA A 23 -12.27 9.62 -8.03
C ALA A 23 -10.87 9.41 -8.62
N ALA A 24 -10.16 8.41 -8.09
CA ALA A 24 -8.79 8.16 -8.51
C ALA A 24 -8.82 7.92 -10.01
N VAL A 25 -8.14 8.79 -10.78
CA VAL A 25 -7.97 8.56 -12.21
C VAL A 25 -7.16 7.28 -12.32
N ILE A 26 -7.83 6.19 -12.70
CA ILE A 26 -7.25 4.85 -12.79
C ILE A 26 -6.44 4.78 -14.10
N ALA A 27 -5.36 5.55 -14.15
CA ALA A 27 -4.42 5.53 -15.26
C ALA A 27 -3.40 4.41 -15.06
N PRO A 28 -2.90 3.79 -16.15
CA PRO A 28 -1.76 2.91 -16.04
C PRO A 28 -0.57 3.70 -15.50
N GLY A 29 0.06 3.17 -14.46
CA GLY A 29 1.23 3.76 -13.80
C GLY A 29 2.48 2.93 -14.07
N ALA A 30 3.64 3.57 -14.13
CA ALA A 30 4.93 2.89 -14.12
C ALA A 30 5.80 3.50 -13.03
N GLY A 31 6.52 2.65 -12.32
CA GLY A 31 7.43 3.04 -11.26
C GLY A 31 8.69 2.18 -11.28
N VAL A 32 9.79 2.75 -10.81
CA VAL A 32 11.04 2.01 -10.60
C VAL A 32 11.43 2.18 -9.15
N GLY A 33 11.59 1.07 -8.44
CA GLY A 33 12.17 1.01 -7.10
C GLY A 33 13.59 0.48 -7.16
N ARG A 34 14.46 0.95 -6.27
CA ARG A 34 15.82 0.43 -6.09
C ARG A 34 16.08 0.20 -4.61
N ARG A 35 16.63 -0.96 -4.24
CA ARG A 35 17.05 -1.26 -2.86
C ARG A 35 18.35 -2.07 -2.91
N LYS A 36 19.41 -1.54 -2.27
CA LYS A 36 20.78 -2.10 -2.37
C LYS A 36 21.18 -2.23 -3.84
N GLU A 37 21.44 -3.44 -4.31
CA GLU A 37 21.79 -3.77 -5.69
C GLU A 37 20.58 -4.19 -6.56
N ALA A 38 19.39 -4.33 -5.96
CA ALA A 38 18.19 -4.75 -6.69
C ALA A 38 17.46 -3.57 -7.33
N VAL A 39 17.05 -3.76 -8.58
CA VAL A 39 16.23 -2.81 -9.35
C VAL A 39 14.89 -3.47 -9.69
N ALA A 40 13.80 -2.92 -9.15
CA ALA A 40 12.43 -3.36 -9.40
C ALA A 40 11.72 -2.39 -10.36
N ARG A 41 11.35 -2.86 -11.55
CA ARG A 41 10.52 -2.13 -12.51
C ARG A 41 9.09 -2.61 -12.39
N VAL A 42 8.18 -1.73 -12.00
CA VAL A 42 6.78 -2.06 -11.72
C VAL A 42 5.87 -1.33 -12.69
N ARG A 43 4.92 -2.05 -13.25
CA ARG A 43 3.79 -1.51 -14.02
C ARG A 43 2.51 -1.79 -13.26
N LEU A 44 1.72 -0.75 -13.06
CA LEU A 44 0.40 -0.79 -12.46
C LEU A 44 -0.61 -0.66 -13.60
N VAL A 45 -1.48 -1.66 -13.72
CA VAL A 45 -2.58 -1.67 -14.69
C VAL A 45 -3.88 -1.65 -13.89
N PRO A 46 -4.85 -0.77 -14.20
CA PRO A 46 -6.17 -0.84 -13.56
C PRO A 46 -6.79 -2.21 -13.80
N GLY A 47 -7.15 -2.95 -12.74
CA GLY A 47 -7.48 -4.36 -12.86
C GLY A 47 -7.95 -5.04 -11.57
N SER A 48 -7.71 -6.35 -11.49
CA SER A 48 -8.30 -7.28 -10.51
C SER A 48 -7.50 -7.49 -9.21
N GLY A 49 -6.34 -6.84 -9.07
CA GLY A 49 -5.47 -7.04 -7.90
C GLY A 49 -4.46 -8.19 -8.06
N ARG A 50 -4.16 -8.62 -9.30
CA ARG A 50 -3.22 -9.70 -9.56
C ARG A 50 -1.78 -9.23 -9.41
N TRP A 51 -0.97 -10.00 -8.70
CA TRP A 51 0.46 -9.75 -8.52
C TRP A 51 1.30 -10.73 -9.31
N THR A 52 2.19 -10.21 -10.14
CA THR A 52 3.18 -11.00 -10.88
C THR A 52 4.56 -10.40 -10.68
N VAL A 53 5.48 -11.20 -10.13
CA VAL A 53 6.88 -10.82 -9.88
C VAL A 53 7.76 -11.77 -10.67
N ASN A 54 8.40 -11.25 -11.73
CA ASN A 54 9.24 -12.03 -12.65
C ASN A 54 8.61 -13.37 -13.08
N GLU A 55 7.36 -13.32 -13.54
CA GLU A 55 6.53 -14.47 -13.96
C GLU A 55 6.11 -15.44 -12.85
N LYS A 56 6.40 -15.12 -11.59
CA LYS A 56 5.96 -15.88 -10.41
C LYS A 56 4.93 -15.11 -9.61
N THR A 57 4.17 -15.80 -8.76
CA THR A 57 3.29 -15.15 -7.78
C THR A 57 4.11 -14.50 -6.67
N LEU A 58 3.51 -13.53 -5.97
CA LEU A 58 4.16 -12.84 -4.85
C LEU A 58 4.70 -13.83 -3.81
N GLU A 59 3.91 -14.85 -3.47
CA GLU A 59 4.24 -15.88 -2.48
C GLU A 59 5.41 -16.78 -2.91
N ALA A 60 5.47 -17.11 -4.21
CA ALA A 60 6.53 -17.95 -4.75
C ALA A 60 7.87 -17.21 -4.88
N TYR A 61 7.84 -15.88 -5.04
CA TYR A 61 9.05 -15.06 -5.13
C TYR A 61 9.52 -14.58 -3.75
N PHE A 62 8.60 -14.21 -2.86
CA PHE A 62 8.87 -13.79 -1.49
C PHE A 62 8.21 -14.76 -0.49
N PRO A 63 8.90 -15.84 -0.08
CA PRO A 63 8.34 -16.79 0.89
C PRO A 63 8.18 -16.20 2.31
N ASN A 64 8.91 -15.13 2.63
CA ASN A 64 8.82 -14.47 3.92
C ASN A 64 7.61 -13.52 4.00
N LYS A 65 6.72 -13.75 4.98
CA LYS A 65 5.51 -12.96 5.24
C LYS A 65 5.79 -11.48 5.54
N VAL A 66 6.93 -11.16 6.14
CA VAL A 66 7.31 -9.77 6.45
C VAL A 66 7.41 -8.95 5.17
N HIS A 67 8.02 -9.50 4.11
CA HIS A 67 8.14 -8.80 2.84
C HIS A 67 6.80 -8.65 2.12
N GLN A 68 5.90 -9.64 2.24
CA GLN A 68 4.55 -9.54 1.68
C GLN A 68 3.76 -8.40 2.30
N GLN A 69 3.86 -8.22 3.63
CA GLN A 69 3.21 -7.13 4.34
C GLN A 69 3.74 -5.77 3.91
N SER A 70 5.07 -5.59 3.82
CA SER A 70 5.65 -4.33 3.37
C SER A 70 5.25 -3.97 1.93
N ILE A 71 4.98 -4.97 1.09
CA ILE A 71 4.56 -4.77 -0.30
C ILE A 71 3.07 -4.37 -0.39
N SER A 72 2.21 -4.90 0.49
CA SER A 72 0.76 -4.60 0.49
C SER A 72 0.42 -3.30 1.22
N GLU A 73 1.19 -2.90 2.23
CA GLU A 73 1.00 -1.70 3.04
C GLU A 73 0.79 -0.38 2.24
N PRO A 74 1.59 -0.05 1.20
CA PRO A 74 1.38 1.19 0.45
C PRO A 74 0.05 1.20 -0.31
N LEU A 75 -0.39 0.06 -0.86
CA LEU A 75 -1.66 -0.03 -1.58
C LEU A 75 -2.86 0.01 -0.63
N ARG A 76 -2.69 -0.54 0.58
CA ARG A 76 -3.69 -0.46 1.65
C ARG A 76 -3.88 0.97 2.14
N THR A 77 -2.80 1.71 2.35
CA THR A 77 -2.83 3.12 2.79
C THR A 77 -3.55 4.03 1.80
N VAL A 78 -3.38 3.79 0.50
CA VAL A 78 -4.04 4.57 -0.57
C VAL A 78 -5.48 4.10 -0.82
N GLY A 79 -5.94 3.00 -0.20
CA GLY A 79 -7.24 2.40 -0.49
C GLY A 79 -7.36 1.92 -1.95
N ALA A 80 -6.22 1.54 -2.53
CA ALA A 80 -6.08 1.05 -3.90
C ALA A 80 -5.94 -0.48 -3.98
N GLU A 81 -6.15 -1.16 -2.85
CA GLU A 81 -6.13 -2.61 -2.74
C GLU A 81 -7.18 -3.25 -3.67
N GLY A 82 -6.75 -4.22 -4.48
CA GLY A 82 -7.63 -4.89 -5.46
C GLY A 82 -8.03 -4.08 -6.69
N LYS A 83 -7.56 -2.82 -6.83
CA LYS A 83 -7.89 -1.95 -7.98
C LYS A 83 -6.86 -1.99 -9.11
N TYR A 84 -5.67 -2.50 -8.83
CA TYR A 84 -4.55 -2.53 -9.76
C TYR A 84 -3.94 -3.93 -9.83
N ASP A 85 -3.71 -4.39 -11.05
CA ASP A 85 -2.81 -5.50 -11.32
C ASP A 85 -1.36 -4.96 -11.32
N VAL A 86 -0.49 -5.64 -10.59
CA VAL A 86 0.91 -5.27 -10.39
C VAL A 86 1.80 -6.25 -11.15
N ILE A 87 2.53 -5.73 -12.13
CA ILE A 87 3.52 -6.49 -12.91
C ILE A 87 4.90 -5.94 -12.56
N ALA A 88 5.66 -6.70 -11.79
CA ALA A 88 7.01 -6.36 -11.38
C ALA A 88 8.05 -7.24 -12.08
N ARG A 89 9.07 -6.60 -12.63
CA ARG A 89 10.31 -7.25 -13.10
C ARG A 89 11.44 -6.77 -12.21
N ILE A 90 12.07 -7.70 -11.51
CA ILE A 90 13.16 -7.42 -10.58
C ILE A 90 14.42 -8.02 -11.18
N ASP A 91 15.45 -7.19 -11.29
CA ASP A 91 16.78 -7.56 -11.77
C ASP A 91 17.82 -7.14 -10.73
N GLY A 92 18.83 -8.00 -10.52
CA GLY A 92 19.88 -7.79 -9.52
C GLY A 92 19.46 -8.02 -8.06
N GLY A 93 20.46 -8.14 -7.18
CA GLY A 93 20.31 -8.34 -5.74
C GLY A 93 19.78 -9.73 -5.34
N GLY A 94 19.68 -9.94 -4.01
CA GLY A 94 19.13 -11.16 -3.40
C GLY A 94 17.84 -10.89 -2.61
N ILE A 95 17.16 -11.97 -2.21
CA ILE A 95 15.92 -11.93 -1.41
C ILE A 95 16.19 -11.48 0.05
N SER A 96 16.42 -10.18 0.32
CA SER A 96 16.64 -9.68 1.70
C SER A 96 16.35 -8.19 1.91
#